data_AF-A0A383C1T6-F1
#
_entry.id   AF-A0A383C1T6-F1
#
_cell.length_a   1.000
_cell.length_b   1.000
_cell.length_c   1.000
_cell.angle_alpha   90.00
_cell.angle_beta   90.00
_cell.angle_gamma   90.00
#
_symmetry.space_group_name_H-M   'P 1'
#
loop_
_entity.id
_entity.type
_entity.pdbx_description
1 polymer ?
#
loop_
_entity_poly.entity_id
_entity_poly.type
_entity_poly.pdbx_seq_one_letter_code
_entity_poly.pdbx_strand_id
1 'polypeptide(L)'
;IDCRAMMFEAGKKHMEEIGAEFIISGEVLGQRPMSQFAPALKKIEKLSDLEGKIVRPLSAALLPATDPEKNGLIKRKDLGMIRGRSRKEQLQMAKEFGIEDPPNAGGGCLLTDPAFSLRAKDLFKHIETPTTNDIDLLKIGRHFRLDKNSKLIVGRNKDENEMIKVLALPNDILLEDKEHVGPTVLLRGDNTGKHVEFSASVTLRYSDAPKNETGVVTVHKNEDGREISIKPAEETSYIKLRI
;
A
#
# COMPACT_ATOMS: atom_id res chain seq x y z
N ILE A 1 0.51 -1.32 17.21
CA ILE A 1 1.16 -2.36 18.04
C ILE A 1 0.84 -3.73 17.48
N ASP A 2 -0.44 -4.05 17.30
CA ASP A 2 -0.90 -5.38 16.85
C ASP A 2 -0.34 -5.77 15.47
N CYS A 3 -0.40 -4.87 14.48
CA CYS A 3 0.21 -5.13 13.17
C CYS A 3 1.71 -5.42 13.27
N ARG A 4 2.41 -4.80 14.23
CA ARG A 4 3.85 -5.03 14.42
C ARG A 4 4.11 -6.38 15.09
N ALA A 5 3.28 -6.77 16.06
CA ALA A 5 3.32 -8.11 16.64
C ALA A 5 3.06 -9.19 15.57
N MET A 6 2.05 -9.00 14.72
CA MET A 6 1.76 -9.89 13.58
C MET A 6 2.95 -10.00 12.61
N MET A 7 3.63 -8.89 12.29
CA MET A 7 4.84 -8.92 11.46
C MET A 7 5.96 -9.73 12.12
N PHE A 8 6.13 -9.61 13.43
CA PHE A 8 7.11 -10.38 14.18
C PHE A 8 6.73 -11.85 14.30
N GLU A 9 5.45 -12.19 14.40
CA GLU A 9 4.98 -13.58 14.35
C GLU A 9 5.29 -14.23 12.99
N ALA A 10 5.08 -13.51 11.88
CA ALA A 10 5.52 -13.97 10.56
C ALA A 10 7.06 -14.11 10.49
N GLY A 11 7.79 -13.14 11.05
CA GLY A 11 9.25 -13.20 11.15
C GLY A 11 9.75 -14.37 12.00
N LYS A 12 9.03 -14.73 13.08
CA LYS A 12 9.33 -15.88 13.94
C LYS A 12 9.23 -17.19 13.17
N LYS A 13 8.17 -17.38 12.38
CA LYS A 13 8.02 -18.57 11.53
C LYS A 13 9.23 -18.73 10.61
N HIS A 14 9.62 -17.65 9.93
CA HIS A 14 10.78 -17.69 9.05
C HIS A 14 12.10 -17.89 9.79
N MET A 15 12.28 -17.26 10.96
CA MET A 15 13.44 -17.46 11.83
C MET A 15 13.61 -18.93 12.22
N GLU A 16 12.51 -19.61 12.59
CA GLU A 16 12.51 -21.03 12.93
C GLU A 16 12.82 -21.91 11.71
N GLU A 17 12.25 -21.61 10.55
CA GLU A 17 12.50 -22.32 9.28
C GLU A 17 13.99 -22.34 8.88
N ILE A 18 14.70 -21.22 9.08
CA ILE A 18 16.12 -21.10 8.71
C ILE A 18 17.07 -21.47 9.86
N GLY A 19 16.55 -21.85 11.03
CA GLY A 19 17.34 -22.18 12.21
C GLY A 19 18.05 -20.99 12.87
N ALA A 20 17.53 -19.77 12.70
CA ALA A 20 18.07 -18.59 13.36
C ALA A 20 17.62 -18.50 14.84
N GLU A 21 18.46 -17.92 15.70
CA GLU A 21 18.21 -17.87 17.15
C GLU A 21 17.41 -16.64 17.60
N PHE A 22 17.45 -15.54 16.84
CA PHE A 22 16.86 -14.25 17.19
C PHE A 22 16.58 -13.38 15.95
N ILE A 23 15.85 -12.27 16.14
CA ILE A 23 15.48 -11.31 15.09
C ILE A 23 16.18 -9.97 15.34
N ILE A 24 16.69 -9.35 14.28
CA ILE A 24 17.20 -7.97 14.31
C ILE A 24 16.14 -7.02 13.75
N SER A 25 15.88 -5.92 14.46
CA SER A 25 14.91 -4.90 14.09
C SER A 25 15.55 -3.51 14.12
N GLY A 26 15.25 -2.67 13.11
CA GLY A 26 15.65 -1.27 13.05
C GLY A 26 14.81 -0.32 13.93
N GLU A 27 14.01 -0.85 14.86
CA GLU A 27 13.23 -0.04 15.78
C GLU A 27 14.12 0.73 16.77
N VAL A 28 13.84 2.01 16.96
CA VAL A 28 14.56 2.89 17.89
C VAL A 28 13.62 3.31 19.01
N LEU A 29 14.06 3.17 20.27
CA LEU A 29 13.30 3.55 21.45
C LEU A 29 12.84 5.02 21.39
N GLY A 30 11.54 5.24 21.39
CA GLY A 30 10.91 6.56 21.39
C GLY A 30 10.84 7.26 20.03
N GLN A 31 11.24 6.60 18.94
CA GLN A 31 11.24 7.23 17.61
C GLN A 31 9.83 7.35 17.02
N ARG A 32 9.01 6.31 17.17
CA ARG A 32 7.57 6.33 16.84
C ARG A 32 6.72 6.44 18.11
N PRO A 33 6.01 7.56 18.32
CA PRO A 33 5.32 7.84 19.58
C PRO A 33 4.25 6.79 19.92
N MET A 34 3.60 6.21 18.92
CA MET A 34 2.49 5.27 19.13
C MET A 34 2.91 3.81 19.27
N SER A 35 4.17 3.45 18.98
CA SER A 35 4.54 2.03 18.87
C SER A 35 5.94 1.67 19.37
N GLN A 36 6.81 2.64 19.63
CA GLN A 36 8.21 2.38 19.98
C GLN A 36 8.61 2.94 21.35
N PHE A 37 7.67 3.20 22.25
CA PHE A 37 7.99 3.45 23.65
C PHE A 37 8.17 2.11 24.40
N ALA A 38 8.92 2.11 25.52
CA ALA A 38 9.35 0.87 26.19
C ALA A 38 8.21 -0.11 26.51
N PRO A 39 7.08 0.30 27.14
CA PRO A 39 5.92 -0.57 27.32
C PRO A 39 5.36 -1.18 26.03
N ALA A 40 5.33 -0.43 24.93
CA ALA A 40 4.85 -0.94 23.64
C ALA A 40 5.81 -2.00 23.06
N LEU A 41 7.12 -1.76 23.12
CA LEU A 41 8.13 -2.74 22.66
C LEU A 41 8.01 -4.07 23.42
N LYS A 42 7.89 -4.00 24.75
CA LYS A 42 7.68 -5.17 25.61
C LYS A 42 6.36 -5.88 25.28
N LYS A 43 5.28 -5.11 25.06
CA LYS A 43 3.99 -5.68 24.66
C LYS A 43 4.07 -6.40 23.31
N ILE A 44 4.78 -5.83 22.33
CA ILE A 44 4.97 -6.45 21.00
C ILE A 44 5.71 -7.78 21.13
N GLU A 45 6.78 -7.83 21.91
CA GLU A 45 7.54 -9.07 22.18
C GLU A 45 6.65 -10.16 22.78
N LYS A 46 5.87 -9.81 23.80
CA LYS A 46 4.94 -10.74 24.44
C LYS A 46 3.85 -11.23 23.49
N LEU A 47 3.28 -10.34 22.68
CA LEU A 47 2.24 -10.71 21.71
C LEU A 47 2.76 -11.58 20.57
N SER A 48 4.06 -11.58 20.31
CA SER A 48 4.70 -12.36 19.24
C SER A 48 5.49 -13.57 19.75
N ASP A 49 5.44 -13.85 21.07
CA ASP A 49 6.22 -14.91 21.73
C ASP A 49 7.72 -14.85 21.37
N LEU A 50 8.29 -13.65 21.43
CA LEU A 50 9.68 -13.32 21.12
C LEU A 50 10.36 -12.49 22.22
N GLU A 51 9.86 -12.57 23.47
CA GLU A 51 10.49 -11.92 24.62
C GLU A 51 11.97 -12.31 24.70
N GLY A 52 12.85 -11.30 24.75
CA GLY A 52 14.30 -11.52 24.77
C GLY A 52 14.94 -11.91 23.44
N LYS A 53 14.17 -12.14 22.37
CA LYS A 53 14.66 -12.57 21.05
C LYS A 53 14.68 -11.48 19.98
N ILE A 54 14.23 -10.25 20.28
CA ILE A 54 14.24 -9.14 19.32
C ILE A 54 15.35 -8.14 19.69
N VAL A 55 16.45 -8.20 18.95
CA VAL A 55 17.55 -7.26 19.09
C VAL A 55 17.22 -5.97 18.35
N ARG A 56 17.39 -4.83 19.02
CA ARG A 56 17.17 -3.48 18.47
C ARG A 56 18.48 -2.69 18.51
N PRO A 57 19.43 -2.95 17.60
CA PRO A 57 20.84 -2.56 17.79
C PRO A 57 21.05 -1.07 18.04
N LEU A 58 20.22 -0.22 17.44
CA LEU A 58 20.34 1.24 17.57
C LEU A 58 19.97 1.76 18.96
N SER A 59 19.19 1.03 19.75
CA SER A 59 18.73 1.48 21.08
C SER A 59 18.90 0.44 22.19
N ALA A 60 19.55 -0.69 21.89
CA ALA A 60 19.63 -1.85 22.79
C ALA A 60 20.35 -1.56 24.11
N ALA A 61 21.34 -0.65 24.11
CA ALA A 61 22.01 -0.25 25.35
C ALA A 61 21.06 0.45 26.35
N LEU A 62 19.92 0.98 25.89
CA LEU A 62 18.86 1.61 26.69
C LEU A 62 17.73 0.65 27.10
N LEU A 63 17.76 -0.59 26.62
CA LEU A 63 16.72 -1.60 26.83
C LEU A 63 17.27 -2.77 27.68
N PRO A 64 16.41 -3.58 28.32
CA PRO A 64 16.86 -4.83 28.95
C PRO A 64 17.64 -5.71 27.96
N ALA A 65 18.66 -6.41 28.45
CA ALA A 65 19.47 -7.29 27.62
C ALA A 65 18.63 -8.43 27.02
N THR A 66 18.81 -8.65 25.73
CA THR A 66 18.28 -9.78 24.98
C THR A 66 19.07 -11.05 25.25
N ASP A 67 18.53 -12.20 24.90
CA ASP A 67 19.20 -13.50 25.07
C ASP A 67 20.51 -13.62 24.30
N PRO A 68 20.63 -13.19 23.02
CA PRO A 68 21.93 -13.12 22.35
C PRO A 68 22.93 -12.14 22.98
N GLU A 69 22.49 -11.14 23.76
CA GLU A 69 23.42 -10.33 24.55
C GLU A 69 23.89 -11.06 25.81
N LYS A 70 22.99 -11.79 26.49
CA LYS A 70 23.31 -12.51 27.74
C LYS A 70 24.24 -13.69 27.52
N ASN A 71 24.06 -14.42 26.42
CA ASN A 71 24.88 -15.60 26.09
C ASN A 71 26.22 -15.22 25.42
N GLY A 72 26.46 -13.93 25.17
CA GLY A 72 27.70 -13.41 24.61
C GLY A 72 27.80 -13.42 23.09
N LEU A 73 26.74 -13.83 22.36
CA LEU A 73 26.72 -13.80 20.89
C LEU A 73 26.80 -12.36 20.35
N ILE A 74 26.20 -11.41 21.07
CA ILE A 74 26.27 -9.97 20.80
C ILE A 74 26.95 -9.27 21.98
N LYS A 75 28.00 -8.51 21.68
CA LYS A 75 28.68 -7.67 22.65
C LYS A 75 27.86 -6.39 22.86
N ARG A 76 27.21 -6.29 24.02
CA ARG A 76 26.36 -5.13 24.38
C ARG A 76 27.06 -3.77 24.25
N LYS A 77 28.38 -3.71 24.47
CA LYS A 77 29.19 -2.49 24.32
C LYS A 77 29.25 -1.94 22.89
N ASP A 78 28.95 -2.77 21.89
CA ASP A 78 28.97 -2.40 20.48
C ASP A 78 27.57 -1.94 20.00
N LEU A 79 26.58 -1.84 20.90
CA LEU A 79 25.20 -1.47 20.61
C LEU A 79 24.93 0.02 20.88
N GLY A 80 24.01 0.59 20.11
CA GLY A 80 23.67 2.00 20.14
C GLY A 80 22.80 2.43 21.33
N MET A 81 22.89 3.72 21.63
CA MET A 81 22.11 4.42 22.66
C MET A 81 21.15 5.47 22.05
N ILE A 82 20.71 5.27 20.81
CA ILE A 82 19.83 6.22 20.13
C ILE A 82 18.45 6.16 20.76
N ARG A 83 17.86 7.32 21.06
CA ARG A 83 16.47 7.43 21.51
C ARG A 83 15.80 8.71 21.02
N GLY A 84 14.47 8.67 21.01
CA GLY A 84 13.64 9.81 20.65
C GLY A 84 13.44 9.94 19.14
N ARG A 85 12.92 11.09 18.71
CA ARG A 85 12.40 11.28 17.35
C ARG A 85 13.43 11.76 16.32
N SER A 86 14.59 12.23 16.77
CA SER A 86 15.63 12.73 15.89
C SER A 86 16.28 11.59 15.10
N ARG A 87 16.60 11.84 13.83
CA ARG A 87 17.36 10.89 12.98
C ARG A 87 18.83 11.29 12.83
N LYS A 88 19.28 12.34 13.52
CA LYS A 88 20.63 12.92 13.36
C LYS A 88 21.73 11.86 13.54
N GLU A 89 21.66 11.07 14.62
CA GLU A 89 22.64 10.03 14.92
C GLU A 89 22.62 8.91 13.86
N GLN A 90 21.43 8.49 13.41
CA GLN A 90 21.30 7.46 12.37
C GLN A 90 21.89 7.91 11.03
N LEU A 91 21.68 9.17 10.65
CA LEU A 91 22.25 9.74 9.42
C LEU A 91 23.77 9.92 9.52
N GLN A 92 24.26 10.27 10.71
CA GLN A 92 25.70 10.33 10.97
C GLN A 92 26.33 8.93 10.85
N MET A 93 25.73 7.90 11.46
CA MET A 93 26.18 6.51 11.32
C MET A 93 26.11 6.04 9.86
N ALA A 94 25.05 6.39 9.14
CA ALA A 94 24.93 6.06 7.71
C ALA A 94 26.12 6.61 6.90
N LYS A 95 26.53 7.86 7.17
CA LYS A 95 27.71 8.46 6.55
C LYS A 95 29.00 7.73 6.93
N GLU A 96 29.16 7.36 8.20
CA GLU A 96 30.33 6.62 8.70
C GLU A 96 30.45 5.22 8.08
N PHE A 97 29.32 4.56 7.83
CA PHE A 97 29.26 3.26 7.17
C PHE A 97 29.27 3.33 5.63
N GLY A 98 29.32 4.52 5.03
CA GLY A 98 29.31 4.69 3.58
C GLY A 98 27.97 4.38 2.91
N ILE A 99 26.85 4.56 3.61
CA ILE A 99 25.49 4.43 3.07
C ILE A 99 25.13 5.74 2.34
N GLU A 100 25.17 5.71 1.00
CA GLU A 100 25.02 6.90 0.16
C GLU A 100 23.60 7.50 0.16
N ASP A 101 22.56 6.65 0.15
CA ASP A 101 21.16 7.08 0.14
C ASP A 101 20.36 6.39 1.27
N PRO A 102 20.55 6.83 2.53
CA PRO A 102 19.81 6.26 3.65
C PRO A 102 18.33 6.58 3.50
N PRO A 103 17.42 5.60 3.69
CA PRO A 103 16.00 5.77 3.42
C PRO A 103 15.41 6.92 4.24
N ASN A 104 14.44 7.62 3.66
CA ASN A 104 13.66 8.62 4.38
C ASN A 104 12.85 8.00 5.52
N ALA A 105 12.38 8.84 6.46
CA ALA A 105 11.48 8.35 7.50
C ALA A 105 10.22 7.83 6.80
N GLY A 106 9.89 6.55 7.00
CA GLY A 106 8.73 5.96 6.37
C GLY A 106 7.46 6.74 6.71
N GLY A 107 6.62 6.97 5.69
CA GLY A 107 5.25 7.42 5.89
C GLY A 107 4.49 6.45 6.80
N GLY A 108 3.45 6.95 7.47
CA GLY A 108 2.57 6.10 8.28
C GLY A 108 1.97 4.95 7.47
N CYS A 109 1.33 4.00 8.16
CA CYS A 109 0.62 2.92 7.49
C CYS A 109 -0.46 3.51 6.55
N LEU A 110 -0.63 2.98 5.34
CA LEU A 110 -1.69 3.42 4.42
C LEU A 110 -3.10 3.27 5.03
N LEU A 111 -3.29 2.36 5.99
CA LEU A 111 -4.54 2.25 6.75
C LEU A 111 -4.79 3.41 7.73
N THR A 112 -3.86 4.37 7.83
CA THR A 112 -4.07 5.63 8.55
C THR A 112 -4.45 6.77 7.61
N ASP A 113 -4.31 6.58 6.29
CA ASP A 113 -4.83 7.49 5.29
C ASP A 113 -6.35 7.28 5.14
N PRO A 114 -7.19 8.31 5.35
CA PRO A 114 -8.64 8.17 5.30
C PRO A 114 -9.16 7.65 3.95
N ALA A 115 -8.59 8.13 2.83
CA ALA A 115 -9.05 7.75 1.51
C ALA A 115 -8.69 6.30 1.17
N PHE A 116 -7.48 5.86 1.49
CA PHE A 116 -7.07 4.46 1.36
C PHE A 116 -7.89 3.55 2.28
N SER A 117 -8.17 4.00 3.51
CA SER A 117 -8.96 3.24 4.48
C SER A 117 -10.39 2.99 4.00
N LEU A 118 -11.02 3.98 3.37
CA LEU A 118 -12.35 3.81 2.76
C LEU A 118 -12.32 2.79 1.63
N ARG A 119 -11.31 2.87 0.76
CA ARG A 119 -11.11 1.90 -0.33
C ARG A 119 -10.85 0.48 0.17
N ALA A 120 -10.08 0.32 1.24
CA ALA A 120 -9.85 -0.97 1.88
C ALA A 120 -11.14 -1.53 2.50
N LYS A 121 -11.91 -0.71 3.22
CA LYS A 121 -13.21 -1.12 3.77
C LYS A 121 -14.18 -1.55 2.67
N ASP A 122 -14.24 -0.82 1.56
CA ASP A 122 -15.02 -1.21 0.39
C ASP A 122 -14.56 -2.56 -0.18
N LEU A 123 -13.25 -2.79 -0.31
CA LEU A 123 -12.71 -4.06 -0.82
C LEU A 123 -13.15 -5.24 0.06
N PHE A 124 -12.86 -5.19 1.37
CA PHE A 124 -13.18 -6.27 2.31
C PHE A 124 -14.68 -6.47 2.54
N LYS A 125 -15.53 -5.49 2.19
CA LYS A 125 -16.99 -5.66 2.21
C LYS A 125 -17.49 -6.54 1.06
N HIS A 126 -16.75 -6.62 -0.06
CA HIS A 126 -17.20 -7.29 -1.27
C HIS A 126 -16.35 -8.51 -1.64
N ILE A 127 -15.12 -8.60 -1.13
CA ILE A 127 -14.20 -9.70 -1.40
C ILE A 127 -13.69 -10.23 -0.06
N GLU A 128 -14.00 -11.50 0.24
CA GLU A 128 -13.61 -12.15 1.48
C GLU A 128 -12.10 -12.35 1.58
N THR A 129 -11.47 -12.80 0.50
CA THR A 129 -10.02 -13.01 0.41
C THR A 129 -9.43 -12.25 -0.77
N PRO A 130 -9.10 -10.95 -0.61
CA PRO A 130 -8.49 -10.17 -1.68
C PRO A 130 -7.09 -10.66 -2.05
N THR A 131 -6.73 -10.50 -3.31
CA THR A 131 -5.38 -10.79 -3.81
C THR A 131 -4.43 -9.62 -3.54
N THR A 132 -3.12 -9.84 -3.69
CA THR A 132 -2.12 -8.76 -3.66
C THR A 132 -2.39 -7.72 -4.76
N ASN A 133 -2.82 -8.16 -5.94
CA ASN A 133 -3.21 -7.28 -7.05
C ASN A 133 -4.37 -6.35 -6.64
N ASP A 134 -5.39 -6.86 -5.91
CA ASP A 134 -6.49 -6.03 -5.42
C ASP A 134 -6.00 -4.96 -4.44
N ILE A 135 -5.07 -5.32 -3.54
CA ILE A 135 -4.48 -4.39 -2.56
C ILE A 135 -3.61 -3.33 -3.25
N ASP A 136 -2.83 -3.71 -4.25
CA ASP A 136 -2.00 -2.78 -5.02
C ASP A 136 -2.86 -1.81 -5.83
N LEU A 137 -3.97 -2.28 -6.39
CA LEU A 137 -4.93 -1.43 -7.09
C LEU A 137 -5.55 -0.36 -6.17
N LEU A 138 -5.71 -0.63 -4.87
CA LEU A 138 -6.18 0.39 -3.91
C LEU A 138 -5.21 1.57 -3.73
N LYS A 139 -3.97 1.50 -4.22
CA LYS A 139 -2.98 2.58 -4.05
C LYS A 139 -3.14 3.67 -5.11
N ILE A 140 -3.76 3.35 -6.24
CA ILE A 140 -3.80 4.20 -7.43
C ILE A 140 -5.23 4.59 -7.81
N GLY A 141 -5.38 5.64 -8.62
CA GLY A 141 -6.66 6.01 -9.22
C GLY A 141 -7.73 6.56 -8.27
N ARG A 142 -8.85 6.92 -8.88
CA ARG A 142 -10.13 7.27 -8.24
C ARG A 142 -11.05 6.06 -8.35
N HIS A 143 -11.57 5.58 -7.22
CA HIS A 143 -12.40 4.37 -7.22
C HIS A 143 -13.89 4.73 -7.11
N PHE A 144 -14.69 4.03 -7.91
CA PHE A 144 -16.14 4.12 -7.90
C PHE A 144 -16.75 2.72 -7.80
N ARG A 145 -17.72 2.56 -6.92
CA ARG A 145 -18.47 1.32 -6.77
C ARG A 145 -19.74 1.40 -7.61
N LEU A 146 -19.77 0.72 -8.75
CA LEU A 146 -20.88 0.82 -9.70
C LEU A 146 -22.07 -0.05 -9.29
N ASP A 147 -21.79 -1.24 -8.78
CA ASP A 147 -22.75 -2.13 -8.15
C ASP A 147 -22.04 -3.08 -7.16
N LYS A 148 -22.74 -4.07 -6.62
CA LYS A 148 -22.18 -5.04 -5.64
C LYS A 148 -20.91 -5.74 -6.15
N ASN A 149 -20.80 -5.98 -7.45
CA ASN A 149 -19.76 -6.85 -8.03
C ASN A 149 -18.83 -6.11 -9.00
N SER A 150 -19.04 -4.82 -9.26
CA SER A 150 -18.32 -4.06 -10.30
C SER A 150 -17.72 -2.78 -9.74
N LYS A 151 -16.47 -2.51 -10.12
CA LYS A 151 -15.70 -1.35 -9.68
C LYS A 151 -15.06 -0.66 -10.88
N LEU A 152 -15.07 0.67 -10.86
CA LEU A 152 -14.38 1.51 -11.83
C LEU A 152 -13.21 2.21 -11.15
N ILE A 153 -12.04 2.21 -11.78
CA ILE A 153 -10.83 2.87 -11.31
C ILE A 153 -10.33 3.79 -12.42
N VAL A 154 -10.25 5.09 -12.13
CA VAL A 154 -9.81 6.12 -13.08
C VAL A 154 -8.44 6.63 -12.70
N GLY A 155 -7.43 6.45 -13.56
CA GLY A 155 -6.07 6.96 -13.34
C GLY A 155 -6.04 8.48 -13.11
N ARG A 156 -5.10 8.95 -12.28
CA ARG A 156 -4.96 10.39 -11.95
C ARG A 156 -3.84 11.09 -12.70
N ASN A 157 -2.86 10.33 -13.16
CA ASN A 157 -1.65 10.80 -13.83
C ASN A 157 -1.06 9.65 -14.67
N LYS A 158 -0.01 9.96 -15.43
CA LYS A 158 0.65 9.00 -16.32
C LYS A 158 1.16 7.76 -15.60
N ASP A 159 1.80 7.91 -14.44
CA ASP A 159 2.36 6.78 -13.69
C ASP A 159 1.25 5.84 -13.22
N GLU A 160 0.12 6.37 -12.77
CA GLU A 160 -1.04 5.56 -12.40
C GLU A 160 -1.72 4.89 -13.59
N ASN A 161 -1.75 5.54 -14.75
CA ASN A 161 -2.26 4.95 -15.99
C ASN A 161 -1.44 3.69 -16.36
N GLU A 162 -0.11 3.79 -16.33
CA GLU A 162 0.78 2.65 -16.59
C GLU A 162 0.61 1.54 -15.54
N MET A 163 0.52 1.91 -14.26
CA MET A 163 0.26 0.94 -13.19
C MET A 163 -1.09 0.24 -13.34
N ILE A 164 -2.13 0.94 -13.80
CA ILE A 164 -3.44 0.33 -14.11
C ILE A 164 -3.29 -0.74 -15.19
N LYS A 165 -2.54 -0.47 -16.27
CA LYS A 165 -2.31 -1.44 -17.35
C LYS A 165 -1.58 -2.67 -16.85
N VAL A 166 -0.56 -2.49 -16.00
CA VAL A 166 0.21 -3.59 -15.40
C VAL A 166 -0.64 -4.42 -14.43
N LEU A 167 -1.55 -3.80 -13.69
CA LEU A 167 -2.40 -4.48 -12.71
C LEU A 167 -3.68 -5.07 -13.31
N ALA A 168 -4.01 -4.77 -14.57
CA ALA A 168 -5.18 -5.30 -15.25
C ALA A 168 -5.09 -6.83 -15.37
N LEU A 169 -6.19 -7.50 -15.04
CA LEU A 169 -6.34 -8.94 -15.18
C LEU A 169 -7.05 -9.26 -16.51
N PRO A 170 -6.95 -10.50 -17.04
CA PRO A 170 -7.54 -10.85 -18.33
C PRO A 170 -9.05 -10.54 -18.47
N ASN A 171 -9.81 -10.66 -17.37
CA ASN A 171 -11.26 -10.40 -17.40
C ASN A 171 -11.65 -8.93 -17.19
N ASP A 172 -10.68 -8.06 -16.90
CA ASP A 172 -10.92 -6.64 -16.76
C ASP A 172 -11.15 -5.97 -18.12
N ILE A 173 -11.78 -4.80 -18.08
CA ILE A 173 -11.97 -3.95 -19.25
C ILE A 173 -11.15 -2.67 -19.05
N LEU A 174 -10.29 -2.35 -20.00
CA LEU A 174 -9.58 -1.07 -20.05
C LEU A 174 -10.32 -0.12 -21.01
N LEU A 175 -10.45 1.13 -20.60
CA LEU A 175 -11.07 2.18 -21.40
C LEU A 175 -10.13 3.37 -21.50
N GLU A 176 -9.98 3.90 -22.71
CA GLU A 176 -9.17 5.08 -23.02
C GLU A 176 -9.90 5.95 -24.06
N ASP A 177 -9.79 7.26 -23.93
CA ASP A 177 -10.21 8.17 -25.00
C ASP A 177 -9.31 7.96 -26.22
N LYS A 178 -9.90 7.80 -27.40
CA LYS A 178 -9.18 7.56 -28.65
C LYS A 178 -8.57 8.83 -29.24
N GLU A 179 -9.19 9.97 -28.98
CA GLU A 179 -8.94 11.24 -29.68
C GLU A 179 -8.21 12.26 -28.81
N HIS A 180 -8.36 12.18 -27.49
CA HIS A 180 -7.80 13.15 -26.55
C HIS A 180 -6.93 12.50 -25.48
N VAL A 181 -6.04 13.29 -24.88
CA VAL A 181 -5.26 12.87 -23.72
C VAL A 181 -6.21 12.65 -22.55
N GLY A 182 -6.04 11.53 -21.85
CA GLY A 182 -6.93 11.16 -20.77
C GLY A 182 -6.40 10.05 -19.87
N PRO A 183 -7.21 9.62 -18.90
CA PRO A 183 -6.86 8.54 -18.01
C PRO A 183 -6.96 7.19 -18.72
N THR A 184 -6.16 6.23 -18.26
CA THR A 184 -6.49 4.82 -18.42
C THR A 184 -7.49 4.46 -17.33
N VAL A 185 -8.61 3.86 -17.72
CA VAL A 185 -9.69 3.50 -16.83
C VAL A 185 -9.85 1.98 -16.79
N LEU A 186 -9.92 1.41 -15.59
CA LEU A 186 -10.12 -0.02 -15.37
C LEU A 186 -11.52 -0.29 -14.83
N LEU A 187 -12.26 -1.15 -15.51
CA LEU A 187 -13.54 -1.68 -15.07
C LEU A 187 -13.36 -3.17 -14.72
N ARG A 188 -13.48 -3.49 -13.42
CA ARG A 188 -13.26 -4.84 -12.86
C ARG A 188 -14.54 -5.38 -12.21
N GLY A 189 -14.83 -6.66 -12.42
CA GLY A 189 -15.95 -7.35 -11.79
C GLY A 189 -16.65 -8.39 -12.67
N ASP A 190 -17.69 -9.02 -12.13
CA ASP A 190 -18.45 -10.06 -12.85
C ASP A 190 -19.52 -9.48 -13.79
N ASN A 191 -20.00 -8.27 -13.51
CA ASN A 191 -21.10 -7.62 -14.25
C ASN A 191 -20.63 -6.44 -15.12
N THR A 192 -19.37 -6.43 -15.54
CA THR A 192 -18.76 -5.32 -16.27
C THR A 192 -19.48 -4.97 -17.56
N GLY A 193 -20.08 -5.95 -18.24
CA GLY A 193 -20.87 -5.73 -19.46
C GLY A 193 -21.99 -4.70 -19.33
N LYS A 194 -22.64 -4.60 -18.15
CA LYS A 194 -23.73 -3.63 -17.89
C LYS A 194 -23.23 -2.20 -17.72
N HIS A 195 -21.94 -2.04 -17.45
CA HIS A 195 -21.34 -0.78 -17.03
C HIS A 195 -20.39 -0.19 -18.06
N VAL A 196 -20.21 -0.83 -19.22
CA VAL A 196 -19.24 -0.38 -20.23
C VAL A 196 -19.56 1.03 -20.73
N GLU A 197 -20.80 1.29 -21.14
CA GLU A 197 -21.21 2.62 -21.64
C GLU A 197 -21.08 3.70 -20.57
N PHE A 198 -21.50 3.41 -19.34
CA PHE A 198 -21.34 4.33 -18.22
C PHE A 198 -19.85 4.61 -17.93
N SER A 199 -19.01 3.57 -17.96
CA SER A 199 -17.57 3.71 -17.74
C SER A 199 -16.88 4.49 -18.86
N ALA A 200 -17.33 4.32 -20.11
CA ALA A 200 -16.85 5.07 -21.26
C ALA A 200 -17.20 6.56 -21.13
N SER A 201 -18.43 6.90 -20.75
CA SER A 201 -18.81 8.30 -20.50
C SER A 201 -18.02 8.95 -19.36
N VAL A 202 -17.72 8.20 -18.29
CA VAL A 202 -16.82 8.66 -17.21
C VAL A 202 -15.38 8.83 -17.69
N THR A 203 -14.91 7.96 -18.58
CA THR A 203 -13.57 8.05 -19.19
C THR A 203 -13.40 9.36 -19.95
N LEU A 204 -14.35 9.69 -20.84
CA LEU A 204 -14.35 10.96 -21.56
C LEU A 204 -14.44 12.15 -20.61
N ARG A 205 -15.25 12.06 -19.54
CA ARG A 205 -15.38 13.15 -18.57
C ARG A 205 -14.08 13.52 -17.87
N TYR A 206 -13.20 12.54 -17.65
CA TYR A 206 -11.89 12.75 -17.03
C TYR A 206 -10.77 13.00 -18.04
N SER A 207 -11.05 12.95 -19.34
CA SER A 207 -10.12 13.31 -20.41
C SER A 207 -10.18 14.81 -20.74
N ASP A 208 -9.33 15.21 -21.69
CA ASP A 208 -9.34 16.56 -22.27
C ASP A 208 -10.43 16.75 -23.35
N ALA A 209 -11.30 15.76 -23.58
CA ALA A 209 -12.40 15.86 -24.53
C ALA A 209 -13.39 17.00 -24.20
N PRO A 210 -14.02 17.61 -25.21
CA PRO A 210 -15.06 18.61 -24.98
C PRO A 210 -16.24 18.02 -24.19
N LYS A 211 -16.58 18.69 -23.09
CA LYS A 211 -17.54 18.17 -22.09
C LYS A 211 -18.98 17.94 -22.60
N ASN A 212 -19.34 18.50 -23.75
CA ASN A 212 -20.70 18.47 -24.28
C ASN A 212 -20.80 17.77 -25.66
N GLU A 213 -19.70 17.22 -26.16
CA GLU A 213 -19.65 16.58 -27.48
C GLU A 213 -19.55 15.07 -27.36
N THR A 214 -19.89 14.36 -28.43
CA THR A 214 -19.73 12.91 -28.46
C THR A 214 -18.27 12.61 -28.79
N GLY A 215 -17.60 11.82 -27.95
CA GLY A 215 -16.24 11.33 -28.19
C GLY A 215 -16.23 9.84 -28.45
N VAL A 216 -15.08 9.31 -28.88
CA VAL A 216 -14.87 7.89 -29.11
C VAL A 216 -13.97 7.31 -28.03
N VAL A 217 -14.45 6.27 -27.35
CA VAL A 217 -13.70 5.52 -26.34
C VAL A 217 -13.32 4.16 -26.89
N THR A 218 -12.04 3.82 -26.79
CA THR A 218 -11.57 2.46 -27.06
C THR A 218 -11.76 1.61 -25.82
N VAL A 219 -12.41 0.46 -26.00
CA VAL A 219 -12.72 -0.51 -24.96
C VAL A 219 -11.95 -1.79 -25.27
N HIS A 220 -10.96 -2.09 -24.43
CA HIS A 220 -10.12 -3.27 -24.55
C HIS A 220 -10.51 -4.32 -23.52
N LYS A 221 -10.77 -5.54 -23.99
CA LYS A 221 -10.93 -6.72 -23.14
C LYS A 221 -10.12 -7.86 -23.76
N ASN A 222 -9.06 -8.30 -23.08
CA ASN A 222 -8.03 -9.17 -23.68
C ASN A 222 -7.43 -8.51 -24.94
N GLU A 223 -7.24 -9.28 -26.02
CA GLU A 223 -6.75 -8.83 -27.32
C GLU A 223 -7.84 -8.14 -28.16
N ASP A 224 -9.11 -8.22 -27.75
CA ASP A 224 -10.23 -7.64 -28.47
C ASP A 224 -10.42 -6.17 -28.08
N GLY A 225 -10.29 -5.28 -29.05
CA GLY A 225 -10.62 -3.86 -28.95
C GLY A 225 -11.91 -3.55 -29.70
N ARG A 226 -12.81 -2.76 -29.08
CA ARG A 226 -13.95 -2.16 -29.78
C ARG A 226 -14.08 -0.69 -29.43
N GLU A 227 -14.72 0.07 -30.30
CA GLU A 227 -14.94 1.50 -30.11
C GLU A 227 -16.40 1.77 -29.77
N ILE A 228 -16.63 2.76 -28.89
CA ILE A 228 -17.97 3.21 -28.53
C ILE A 228 -17.99 4.74 -28.61
N SER A 229 -18.96 5.27 -29.35
CA SER A 229 -19.25 6.71 -29.40
C SER A 229 -20.24 7.08 -28.31
N ILE A 230 -19.83 7.95 -27.37
CA ILE A 230 -20.69 8.36 -26.25
C ILE A 230 -20.40 9.79 -25.79
N LYS A 231 -21.34 10.40 -25.08
CA LYS A 231 -21.13 11.72 -24.45
C LYS A 231 -20.45 11.57 -23.09
N PRO A 232 -19.63 12.55 -22.67
CA PRO A 232 -19.09 12.62 -21.32
C PRO A 232 -20.18 12.56 -20.25
N ALA A 233 -19.91 11.89 -19.14
CA ALA A 233 -20.82 11.79 -18.02
C ALA A 233 -20.95 13.13 -17.27
N GLU A 234 -22.17 13.48 -16.89
CA GLU A 234 -22.41 14.56 -15.94
C GLU A 234 -21.86 14.19 -14.55
N GLU A 235 -21.26 15.15 -13.84
CA GLU A 235 -20.59 14.87 -12.57
C GLU A 235 -21.51 14.27 -11.50
N THR A 236 -22.75 14.76 -11.45
CA THR A 236 -23.79 14.27 -10.53
C THR A 236 -24.17 12.80 -10.76
N SER A 237 -23.89 12.25 -11.95
CA SER A 237 -24.21 10.87 -12.30
C SER A 237 -23.27 9.85 -11.63
N TYR A 238 -21.99 10.19 -11.47
CA TYR A 238 -20.96 9.27 -10.96
C TYR A 238 -20.35 9.66 -9.61
N ILE A 239 -20.39 10.93 -9.21
CA ILE A 239 -19.69 11.37 -7.99
C ILE A 239 -20.23 10.70 -6.72
N LYS A 240 -21.53 10.40 -6.70
CA LYS A 240 -22.21 9.66 -5.62
C LYS A 240 -21.74 8.20 -5.46
N LEU A 241 -21.07 7.66 -6.47
CA LEU A 241 -20.52 6.29 -6.48
C LEU A 241 -19.08 6.25 -5.99
N ARG A 242 -18.47 7.42 -5.73
CA ARG A 242 -17.07 7.52 -5.31
C ARG A 242 -16.89 6.93 -3.92
N ILE A 243 -15.80 6.18 -3.76
CA ILE A 243 -15.36 5.62 -2.48
C ILE A 243 -14.42 6.60 -1.77
#